data_AF-A0A7W7RC97-F1
#
_entry.id   AF-A0A7W7RC97-F1
#
_cell.length_a   1.000
_cell.length_b   1.000
_cell.length_c   1.000
_cell.angle_alpha   90.00
_cell.angle_beta   90.00
_cell.angle_gamma   90.00
#
_symmetry.space_group_name_H-M   'P 1'
#
loop_
_entity.id
_entity.type
_entity.pdbx_description
1 polymer ?
#
loop_
_entity_poly.entity_id
_entity_poly.type
_entity_poly.pdbx_seq_one_letter_code
_entity_poly.pdbx_strand_id
1 'polypeptide(L)' 'MAVERMNRREGFSKGDHVRRVGGSGDLPEDGMVNGWLTFEYSPHRWYCSVTWGRRYIGRYQAHEIEHVAQSK' A
#
# COMPACT_ATOMS: atom_id res chain seq x y z
N MET A 1 -15.62 1.33 17.51
CA MET A 1 -15.65 1.62 16.05
C MET A 1 -14.83 0.54 15.37
N ALA A 2 -15.18 0.08 14.16
CA ALA A 2 -14.58 -1.12 13.55
C ALA A 2 -13.52 -0.76 12.50
N VAL A 3 -12.49 -1.62 12.36
CA VAL A 3 -11.54 -1.58 11.23
C VAL A 3 -12.29 -1.92 9.94
N GLU A 4 -12.39 -0.96 9.02
CA GLU A 4 -12.92 -1.20 7.68
C GLU A 4 -11.82 -1.74 6.76
N ARG A 5 -12.20 -2.57 5.78
CA ARG A 5 -11.27 -3.13 4.78
C ARG A 5 -11.84 -2.98 3.38
N MET A 6 -10.98 -2.70 2.41
CA MET A 6 -11.35 -2.60 0.99
C MET A 6 -10.27 -3.23 0.11
N ASN A 7 -10.68 -3.82 -1.02
CA ASN A 7 -9.73 -4.36 -2.00
C ASN A 7 -9.24 -3.32 -3.02
N ARG A 8 -9.90 -2.15 -3.13
CA ARG A 8 -9.55 -1.10 -4.10
C ARG A 8 -9.87 0.28 -3.53
N ARG A 9 -8.93 1.23 -3.65
CA ARG A 9 -9.09 2.64 -3.26
C ARG A 9 -7.97 3.50 -3.88
N GLU A 10 -8.24 4.77 -4.14
CA GLU A 10 -7.23 5.78 -4.56
C GLU A 10 -6.41 5.35 -5.79
N GLY A 11 -7.03 4.62 -6.73
CA GLY A 11 -6.37 4.12 -7.94
C GLY A 11 -5.61 2.81 -7.78
N PHE A 12 -5.47 2.29 -6.55
CA PHE A 12 -4.78 1.04 -6.26
C PHE A 12 -5.75 -0.10 -5.95
N SER A 13 -5.45 -1.29 -6.45
CA SER A 13 -6.18 -2.54 -6.23
C SER A 13 -5.28 -3.59 -5.58
N LYS A 14 -5.87 -4.51 -4.83
CA LYS A 14 -5.16 -5.70 -4.33
C LYS A 14 -4.53 -6.46 -5.50
N GLY A 15 -3.23 -6.74 -5.39
CA GLY A 15 -2.42 -7.35 -6.44
C GLY A 15 -1.62 -6.34 -7.28
N ASP A 16 -1.89 -5.04 -7.18
CA ASP A 16 -1.11 -4.04 -7.91
C ASP A 16 0.35 -4.07 -7.43
N HIS A 17 1.27 -4.06 -8.38
CA HIS A 17 2.69 -3.88 -8.11
C HIS A 17 3.00 -2.39 -7.96
N VAL A 18 3.64 -2.04 -6.85
CA VAL A 18 3.94 -0.68 -6.47
C VAL A 18 5.38 -0.55 -6.01
N ARG A 19 5.94 0.65 -6.16
CA ARG A 19 7.18 1.07 -5.53
C ARG A 19 6.92 2.21 -4.58
N ARG A 20 7.80 2.40 -3.60
CA ARG A 20 7.66 3.48 -2.61
C ARG A 20 8.10 4.81 -3.22
N VAL A 21 7.29 5.84 -3.02
CA VAL A 21 7.60 7.22 -3.40
C VAL A 21 8.25 7.91 -2.22
N GLY A 22 9.54 8.14 -2.29
CA GLY A 22 10.31 8.76 -1.21
C GLY A 22 10.50 7.85 0.01
N GLY A 23 11.75 7.56 0.34
CA GLY A 23 12.11 6.70 1.47
C GLY A 23 13.54 6.21 1.35
N SER A 24 14.11 5.67 2.43
CA SER A 24 15.39 4.97 2.35
C SER A 24 15.22 3.71 1.50
N GLY A 25 16.20 3.45 0.62
CA GLY A 25 16.18 2.37 -0.39
C GLY A 25 16.34 0.96 0.17
N ASP A 26 16.05 0.75 1.45
CA ASP A 26 16.24 -0.53 2.13
C ASP A 26 15.06 -1.50 1.90
N LEU A 27 13.97 -1.00 1.30
CA LEU A 27 12.82 -1.83 0.97
C LEU A 27 13.06 -2.52 -0.38
N PRO A 28 12.70 -3.82 -0.49
CA PRO A 28 12.68 -4.53 -1.77
C PRO A 28 11.87 -3.77 -2.84
N GLU A 29 12.20 -3.93 -4.12
CA GLU A 29 11.48 -3.25 -5.22
C GLU A 29 10.12 -3.89 -5.55
N ASP A 30 9.85 -5.10 -5.06
CA ASP A 30 8.66 -5.91 -5.36
C ASP A 30 7.50 -5.66 -4.37
N GLY A 31 7.06 -4.40 -4.28
CA GLY A 31 5.87 -4.05 -3.49
C GLY A 31 4.60 -4.57 -4.14
N MET A 32 3.75 -5.27 -3.38
CA MET A 32 2.44 -5.73 -3.83
C MET A 32 1.35 -5.33 -2.85
N VAL A 33 0.29 -4.70 -3.36
CA VAL A 33 -0.86 -4.26 -2.57
C VAL A 33 -1.66 -5.46 -2.06
N ASN A 34 -1.88 -5.55 -0.75
CA ASN A 34 -2.74 -6.56 -0.11
C ASN A 34 -4.18 -6.07 0.10
N GLY A 35 -4.40 -4.75 0.02
CA GLY A 35 -5.69 -4.10 0.26
C GLY A 35 -5.56 -2.88 1.18
N TRP A 36 -6.69 -2.29 1.50
CA TRP A 36 -6.82 -1.04 2.25
C TRP A 36 -7.50 -1.28 3.60
N LEU A 37 -7.09 -0.54 4.62
CA LEU A 37 -7.71 -0.57 5.95
C LEU A 37 -7.78 0.80 6.64
N THR A 38 -8.74 0.95 7.56
CA THR A 38 -8.81 2.10 8.48
C THR A 38 -8.43 1.69 9.91
N PHE A 39 -8.13 2.68 10.75
CA PHE A 39 -7.97 2.48 12.20
C PHE A 39 -9.13 3.09 12.96
N GLU A 40 -9.40 2.54 14.14
CA GLU A 40 -10.56 2.88 14.99
C GLU A 40 -10.48 4.30 15.61
N TYR A 41 -9.32 4.95 15.53
CA TYR A 41 -9.06 6.25 16.15
C TYR A 41 -9.15 7.38 15.13
N SER A 42 -9.87 8.45 15.48
CA SER A 42 -9.93 9.66 14.66
C SER A 42 -8.57 10.38 14.60
N PRO A 43 -8.14 10.88 13.44
CA PRO A 43 -8.87 10.90 12.16
C PRO A 43 -8.87 9.55 11.42
N HIS A 44 -10.02 9.18 10.83
CA HIS A 44 -10.17 8.02 9.96
C HIS A 44 -9.35 8.17 8.68
N ARG A 45 -8.09 7.72 8.74
CA ARG A 45 -7.21 7.64 7.57
C ARG A 45 -7.18 6.22 7.02
N TRP A 46 -7.19 6.15 5.69
CA TRP A 46 -7.04 4.90 4.96
C TRP A 46 -5.57 4.62 4.71
N TYR A 47 -5.17 3.38 4.93
CA TYR A 47 -3.82 2.90 4.69
C TYR A 47 -3.86 1.70 3.76
N CYS A 48 -3.00 1.73 2.76
CA CYS A 48 -2.71 0.65 1.85
C CYS A 48 -1.69 -0.29 2.51
N SER A 49 -2.07 -1.53 2.71
CA SER A 49 -1.18 -2.60 3.17
C SER A 49 -0.40 -3.14 1.98
N VAL A 50 0.93 -3.11 2.05
CA VAL A 50 1.81 -3.53 0.95
C VAL A 50 2.82 -4.54 1.47
N THR A 51 2.94 -5.68 0.80
CA THR A 51 4.01 -6.66 1.05
C THR A 51 5.19 -6.36 0.15
N TRP A 52 6.40 -6.34 0.71
CA TRP A 52 7.67 -6.17 0.01
C TRP A 52 8.53 -7.41 0.21
N GLY A 53 9.24 -7.88 -0.83
CA GLY A 53 10.10 -9.06 -0.76
C GLY A 53 9.36 -10.30 -0.27
N ARG A 54 8.05 -10.38 -0.53
CA ARG A 54 7.12 -11.41 -0.02
C ARG A 54 7.05 -11.57 1.50
N ARG A 55 7.69 -10.70 2.29
CA ARG A 55 7.84 -10.90 3.75
C ARG A 55 7.54 -9.67 4.57
N TYR A 56 7.99 -8.50 4.15
CA TYR A 56 7.82 -7.28 4.91
C TYR A 56 6.47 -6.63 4.59
N ILE A 57 5.63 -6.39 5.60
CA ILE A 57 4.34 -5.72 5.42
C ILE A 57 4.44 -4.29 5.96
N GLY A 58 4.36 -3.31 5.07
CA GLY A 58 4.26 -1.90 5.41
C GLY A 58 2.85 -1.35 5.19
N ARG A 59 2.56 -0.21 5.79
CA ARG A 59 1.31 0.52 5.65
C ARG A 59 1.62 1.91 5.10
N TYR A 60 0.95 2.29 4.02
CA TYR A 60 1.26 3.49 3.25
C TYR A 60 0.00 4.23 2.85
N GLN A 61 0.05 5.55 2.77
CA GLN A 61 -0.97 6.35 2.09
C GLN A 61 -0.73 6.30 0.57
N ALA A 62 -1.73 6.63 -0.25
CA ALA A 62 -1.60 6.55 -1.70
C ALA A 62 -0.43 7.37 -2.25
N HIS A 63 -0.14 8.53 -1.65
CA HIS A 63 0.96 9.39 -2.13
C HIS A 63 2.36 8.85 -1.79
N GLU A 64 2.46 7.84 -0.93
CA GLU A 64 3.73 7.22 -0.53
C GLU A 64 4.11 6.02 -1.43
N ILE A 65 3.25 5.67 -2.39
CA ILE A 65 3.45 4.56 -3.32
C ILE A 65 3.02 4.96 -4.73
N GLU A 66 3.61 4.33 -5.74
CA GLU A 66 3.19 4.51 -7.14
C GLU A 66 3.25 3.18 -7.87
N HIS A 67 2.44 3.02 -8.92
CA HIS A 67 2.47 1.83 -9.76
C HIS A 67 3.87 1.64 -10.36
N VAL A 68 4.38 0.42 -10.30
CA VAL A 68 5.53 0.05 -11.12
C VAL A 68 5.06 0.10 -12.57
N ALA A 69 5.65 0.98 -13.38
CA ALA A 69 5.38 1.00 -14.81
C ALA A 69 5.71 -0.39 -15.37
N GLN A 70 4.69 -1.15 -15.76
CA GLN A 70 4.90 -2.30 -16.61
C GLN A 70 5.38 -1.74 -17.95
N SER A 71 6.69 -1.78 -18.19
CA SER A 71 7.22 -1.63 -19.54
C SER A 71 6.48 -2.62 -20.42
N LYS A 72 5.75 -2.08 -21.40
CA LYS A 72 5.04 -2.83 -22.43
C LYS A 72 6.00 -3.64 -23.29
#